data_AF-A0A3C1NYS7-F1
#
_entry.id   AF-A0A3C1NYS7-F1
#
_cell.length_a   1.000
_cell.length_b   1.000
_cell.length_c   1.000
_cell.angle_alpha   90.00
_cell.angle_beta   90.00
_cell.angle_gamma   90.00
#
_symmetry.space_group_name_H-M   'P 1'
#
loop_
_entity.id
_entity.type
_entity.pdbx_description
1 polymer ?
#
loop_
_entity_poly.entity_id
_entity_poly.type
_entity_poly.pdbx_seq_one_letter_code
_entity_poly.pdbx_strand_id
1 'polypeptide(L)'
;GHARDGHAVRQDRRRTPAHGGRWLEESRPRVLLLAAGAQGWASLCRLVSAAHLGDHTERGTPWLTWADLREHQEGLVSLLPATSEGGRLIASQRIH
;
A
#
# COMPACT_ATOMS: atom_id res chain seq x y z
N GLY A 1 33.11 20.19 28.50
CA GLY A 1 33.17 20.26 27.03
C GLY A 1 32.62 18.98 26.45
N HIS A 2 31.57 19.11 25.64
CA HIS A 2 30.97 18.13 24.71
C HIS A 2 30.39 16.83 25.25
N ALA A 3 29.07 16.90 25.50
CA ALA A 3 28.14 15.78 25.46
C ALA A 3 28.17 15.06 24.10
N ARG A 4 28.02 13.74 24.14
CA ARG A 4 27.56 12.94 23.01
C ARG A 4 26.58 11.91 23.55
N ASP A 5 25.34 12.35 23.73
CA ASP A 5 24.20 11.45 23.91
C ASP A 5 23.97 10.73 22.60
N GLY A 6 24.47 9.50 22.53
CA GLY A 6 24.19 8.58 21.44
C GLY A 6 22.71 8.21 21.49
N HIS A 7 21.88 8.92 20.72
CA HIS A 7 20.51 8.50 20.46
C HIS A 7 20.58 7.25 19.57
N ALA A 8 20.72 6.08 20.21
CA ALA A 8 20.60 4.81 19.55
C ALA A 8 19.21 4.75 18.91
N VAL A 9 19.17 4.88 17.58
CA VAL A 9 17.98 4.52 16.79
C VAL A 9 17.66 3.09 17.20
N ARG A 10 16.56 2.91 17.95
CA ARG A 10 16.03 1.58 18.25
C ARG A 10 15.69 0.97 16.90
N GLN A 11 16.60 0.14 16.39
CA GLN A 11 16.36 -0.71 15.25
C GLN A 11 15.18 -1.60 15.66
N ASP A 12 13.97 -1.23 15.25
CA ASP A 12 12.79 -2.05 15.49
C ASP A 12 13.06 -3.38 14.81
N ARG A 13 13.33 -4.40 15.62
CA ARG A 13 13.68 -5.74 15.18
C ARG A 13 12.51 -6.25 14.36
N ARG A 14 12.61 -6.14 13.03
CA ARG A 14 11.55 -6.43 12.07
C ARG A 14 10.94 -7.78 12.41
N ARG A 15 9.72 -7.77 12.97
CA ARG A 15 9.04 -8.98 13.42
C ARG A 15 8.67 -9.82 12.20
N THR A 16 8.97 -11.11 12.22
CA THR A 16 8.49 -12.06 11.21
C THR A 16 6.97 -11.86 11.01
N PRO A 17 6.48 -11.73 9.78
CA PRO A 17 5.06 -11.53 9.55
C PRO A 17 4.25 -12.66 10.18
N ALA A 18 3.21 -12.31 10.92
CA ALA A 18 2.30 -13.30 11.49
C ALA A 18 1.59 -14.06 10.35
N HIS A 19 1.28 -15.35 10.58
CA HIS A 19 0.46 -16.19 9.71
C HIS A 19 1.01 -16.42 8.28
N GLY A 20 2.33 -16.48 8.12
CA GLY A 20 2.94 -16.75 6.81
C GLY A 20 2.84 -15.57 5.83
N GLY A 21 2.57 -14.36 6.34
CA GLY A 21 2.61 -13.15 5.52
C GLY A 21 3.98 -12.95 4.86
N ARG A 22 4.00 -12.33 3.68
CA ARG A 22 5.23 -11.89 3.04
C ARG A 22 5.53 -10.45 3.41
N TRP A 23 6.81 -10.16 3.58
CA TRP A 23 7.29 -8.78 3.59
C TRP A 23 6.91 -8.12 2.27
N LEU A 24 6.43 -6.90 2.38
CA LEU A 24 6.09 -6.09 1.23
C LEU A 24 7.30 -5.31 0.75
N GLU A 25 7.30 -5.01 -0.53
CA GLU A 25 8.13 -3.97 -1.09
C GLU A 25 7.52 -2.60 -0.74
N GLU A 26 8.21 -1.80 0.07
CA GLU A 26 7.75 -0.45 0.46
C GLU A 26 7.59 0.49 -0.75
N SER A 27 8.27 0.20 -1.85
CA SER A 27 8.10 0.87 -3.15
C SER A 27 6.69 0.70 -3.75
N ARG A 28 5.91 -0.29 -3.28
CA ARG A 28 4.56 -0.60 -3.75
C ARG A 28 3.55 -0.31 -2.63
N PRO A 29 3.05 0.93 -2.51
CA PRO A 29 2.17 1.32 -1.42
C PRO A 29 0.87 0.51 -1.45
N ARG A 30 0.33 0.20 -0.26
CA ARG A 30 -0.97 -0.47 -0.12
C ARG A 30 -2.12 0.52 -0.30
N VAL A 31 -3.20 0.03 -0.89
CA VAL A 31 -4.52 0.67 -0.94
C VAL A 31 -5.59 -0.38 -0.66
N LEU A 32 -6.69 0.02 -0.03
CA LEU A 32 -7.91 -0.77 0.05
C LEU A 32 -8.93 -0.19 -0.94
N LEU A 33 -9.42 -1.03 -1.85
CA LEU A 33 -10.42 -0.65 -2.84
C LEU A 33 -11.78 -1.24 -2.46
N LEU A 34 -12.78 -0.38 -2.31
CA LEU A 34 -14.16 -0.77 -2.04
C LEU A 34 -14.99 -0.57 -3.31
N ALA A 35 -15.68 -1.62 -3.75
CA ALA A 35 -16.58 -1.56 -4.88
C ALA A 35 -17.97 -1.04 -4.46
N ALA A 36 -18.45 0.00 -5.15
CA ALA A 36 -19.81 0.49 -5.02
C ALA A 36 -20.67 -0.01 -6.20
N GLY A 37 -21.64 -0.88 -5.88
CA GLY A 37 -22.56 -1.44 -6.88
C GLY A 37 -21.89 -2.38 -7.90
N ALA A 38 -22.67 -2.75 -8.92
CA ALA A 38 -22.25 -3.74 -9.91
C ALA A 38 -21.09 -3.28 -10.79
N GLN A 39 -21.07 -2.01 -11.21
CA GLN A 39 -19.98 -1.47 -12.03
C GLN A 39 -18.65 -1.46 -11.28
N GLY A 40 -18.66 -1.03 -10.01
CA GLY A 40 -17.49 -1.08 -9.14
C GLY A 40 -16.98 -2.51 -8.95
N TRP A 41 -17.89 -3.48 -8.81
CA TRP A 41 -17.50 -4.89 -8.71
C TRP A 41 -16.83 -5.41 -9.98
N ALA A 42 -17.38 -5.08 -11.16
CA ALA A 42 -16.77 -5.45 -12.44
C ALA A 42 -15.36 -4.85 -12.60
N SER A 43 -15.20 -3.58 -12.20
CA SER A 43 -13.90 -2.89 -12.17
C SER A 43 -12.90 -3.57 -11.21
N LEU A 44 -13.33 -3.92 -10.00
CA LEU A 44 -12.49 -4.64 -9.03
C LEU A 44 -12.02 -6.00 -9.57
N CYS A 45 -12.90 -6.77 -10.22
CA CYS A 45 -12.54 -8.04 -10.84
C CYS A 45 -11.50 -7.88 -11.95
N ARG A 46 -11.61 -6.83 -12.78
CA ARG A 46 -10.60 -6.51 -13.80
C ARG A 46 -9.25 -6.15 -13.18
N LEU A 47 -9.25 -5.32 -12.14
CA LEU A 47 -8.01 -4.98 -11.41
C LEU A 47 -7.35 -6.20 -10.78
N VAL A 48 -8.12 -7.08 -10.12
CA VAL A 48 -7.55 -8.32 -9.55
C VAL A 48 -6.93 -9.17 -10.66
N SER A 49 -7.60 -9.29 -11.81
CA SER A 49 -7.05 -10.00 -12.96
C SER A 49 -5.74 -9.36 -13.47
N ALA A 50 -5.72 -8.04 -13.67
CA ALA A 50 -4.54 -7.30 -14.12
C ALA A 50 -3.36 -7.46 -13.15
N ALA A 51 -3.61 -7.40 -11.83
CA ALA A 51 -2.58 -7.56 -10.81
C ALA A 51 -1.93 -8.96 -10.81
N HIS A 52 -2.65 -9.98 -11.30
CA HIS A 52 -2.18 -11.37 -11.29
C HIS A 52 -1.65 -11.86 -12.64
N LEU A 53 -2.10 -11.26 -13.74
CA LEU A 53 -1.84 -11.72 -15.11
C LEU A 53 -1.09 -10.69 -15.96
N GLY A 54 -0.86 -9.48 -15.44
CA GLY A 54 -0.13 -8.45 -16.17
C GLY A 54 1.33 -8.83 -16.41
N ASP A 55 1.85 -8.49 -17.58
CA ASP A 55 3.23 -8.79 -18.01
C ASP A 55 4.29 -8.14 -17.09
N HIS A 56 3.92 -7.12 -16.32
CA HIS A 56 4.75 -6.47 -15.31
C HIS A 56 4.84 -7.25 -13.98
N THR A 57 4.17 -8.38 -13.87
CA THR A 57 4.07 -9.14 -12.62
C THR A 57 4.68 -10.54 -12.73
N GLU A 58 5.14 -11.04 -11.60
CA GLU A 58 5.56 -12.44 -11.45
C GLU A 58 4.48 -13.23 -10.71
N ARG A 59 4.31 -14.50 -11.08
CA ARG A 59 3.34 -15.40 -10.44
C ARG A 59 3.57 -15.43 -8.92
N GLY A 60 2.51 -15.15 -8.17
CA GLY A 60 2.56 -15.13 -6.70
C GLY A 60 3.06 -13.82 -6.08
N THR A 61 3.32 -12.80 -6.90
CA THR A 61 3.67 -11.44 -6.44
C THR A 61 2.77 -10.41 -7.14
N PRO A 62 1.45 -10.41 -6.89
CA PRO A 62 0.54 -9.54 -7.61
C PRO A 62 0.67 -8.07 -7.19
N TRP A 63 0.67 -7.17 -8.15
CA TRP A 63 0.65 -5.72 -7.90
C TRP A 63 0.08 -4.95 -9.10
N LEU A 64 -0.45 -3.75 -8.84
CA LEU A 64 -1.07 -2.88 -9.84
C LEU A 64 -0.17 -1.72 -10.19
N THR A 65 -0.13 -1.36 -11.47
CA THR A 65 0.38 -0.06 -11.90
C THR A 65 -0.67 1.03 -11.68
N TRP A 66 -0.25 2.29 -11.72
CA TRP A 66 -1.18 3.42 -11.76
C TRP A 66 -2.04 3.44 -13.03
N ALA A 67 -1.56 2.86 -14.13
CA ALA A 67 -2.30 2.77 -15.38
C ALA A 67 -3.48 1.78 -15.24
N ASP A 68 -3.23 0.58 -14.68
CA ASP A 68 -4.28 -0.40 -14.40
C ASP A 68 -5.39 0.22 -13.54
N LEU A 69 -4.99 0.92 -12.47
CA LEU A 69 -5.93 1.58 -11.57
C LEU A 69 -6.76 2.65 -12.29
N ARG A 70 -6.12 3.49 -13.10
CA ARG A 70 -6.79 4.54 -13.89
C ARG A 70 -7.81 3.95 -14.86
N GLU A 71 -7.46 2.86 -15.53
CA GLU A 71 -8.29 2.21 -16.55
C GLU A 71 -9.56 1.59 -15.95
N HIS A 72 -9.49 1.11 -14.71
CA HIS A 72 -10.59 0.40 -14.05
C HIS A 72 -10.99 1.02 -12.71
N GLN A 73 -10.92 2.35 -12.58
CA GLN A 73 -11.29 3.04 -11.33
C GLN A 73 -12.81 3.22 -11.11
N GLU A 74 -13.61 3.02 -12.15
CA GLU A 74 -15.03 3.38 -12.10
C GLU A 74 -15.79 2.57 -11.04
N GLY A 75 -16.53 3.27 -10.18
CA GLY A 75 -17.30 2.67 -9.09
C GLY A 75 -16.45 2.19 -7.90
N LEU A 76 -15.17 2.60 -7.81
CA LEU A 76 -14.29 2.27 -6.70
C LEU A 76 -14.08 3.44 -5.74
N VAL A 77 -14.04 3.14 -4.45
CA VAL A 77 -13.59 4.04 -3.38
C VAL A 77 -12.26 3.53 -2.85
N SER A 78 -11.24 4.40 -2.85
CA SER A 78 -9.90 4.07 -2.34
C SER A 78 -9.72 4.56 -0.91
N LEU A 79 -9.32 3.65 -0.02
CA LEU A 79 -8.92 3.97 1.35
C LEU A 79 -7.40 3.78 1.47
N LEU A 80 -6.71 4.86 1.80
CA LEU A 80 -5.27 4.84 2.03
C LEU A 80 -4.99 4.59 3.51
N PRO A 81 -4.06 3.67 3.86
CA PRO A 81 -3.68 3.46 5.25
C PRO A 81 -2.95 4.68 5.81
N ALA A 82 -2.93 4.83 7.14
CA ALA A 82 -2.17 5.91 7.80
C ALA A 82 -0.66 5.87 7.50
N THR A 83 -0.15 4.72 7.09
CA THR A 83 1.24 4.54 6.67
C THR A 83 1.50 5.03 5.24
N SER A 84 0.49 5.40 4.46
CA SER A 84 0.65 6.02 3.14
C SER A 84 1.39 7.36 3.25
N GLU A 85 1.92 7.86 2.14
CA GLU A 85 2.61 9.16 2.10
C GLU A 85 1.73 10.29 2.65
N GLY A 86 0.48 10.40 2.18
CA GLY A 86 -0.49 11.37 2.69
C GLY A 86 -0.81 11.16 4.18
N GLY A 87 -0.96 9.91 4.62
CA GLY A 87 -1.17 9.60 6.04
C GLY A 87 0.00 10.04 6.94
N ARG A 88 1.24 9.82 6.48
CA ARG A 88 2.46 10.26 7.19
C ARG A 88 2.59 11.78 7.21
N LEU A 89 2.26 12.45 6.11
CA LEU A 89 2.26 13.92 6.02
C LEU A 89 1.23 14.54 6.98
N ILE A 90 0.01 13.99 7.02
CA ILE A 90 -1.02 14.48 7.95
C ILE A 90 -0.59 14.24 9.41
N ALA A 91 -0.04 13.06 9.71
CA ALA A 91 0.42 12.73 11.05
C ALA A 91 1.59 13.61 11.54
N SER A 92 2.44 14.11 10.62
CA SER A 92 3.53 15.02 10.97
C SER A 92 3.06 16.47 11.14
N GLN A 93 1.92 16.86 10.56
CA GLN A 93 1.34 18.19 10.66
C GLN A 93 0.40 18.37 11.87
N ARG A 94 0.77 17.82 13.05
CA ARG A 94 -0.01 18.04 14.27
C ARG A 94 -0.25 19.54 14.47
N ILE A 95 -1.52 19.93 14.46
CA ILE A 95 -1.94 21.31 14.77
C ILE A 95 -1.57 21.55 16.23
N HIS A 96 -0.63 22.48 16.45
CA HIS A 96 -0.32 23.06 17.75
C HIS A 96 -1.29 24.19 18.05
#